data_AF-A0A1G6KMS1-F1
#
_entry.id   AF-A0A1G6KMS1-F1
#
_cell.length_a   1.000
_cell.length_b   1.000
_cell.length_c   1.000
_cell.angle_alpha   90.00
_cell.angle_beta   90.00
_cell.angle_gamma   90.00
#
_symmetry.space_group_name_H-M   'P 1'
#
loop_
_entity.id
_entity.type
_entity.pdbx_description
1 polymer ?
#
loop_
_entity_poly.entity_id
_entity_poly.type
_entity_poly.pdbx_seq_one_letter_code
_entity_poly.pdbx_strand_id
1 'polypeptide(L)'
;MSRVEELMKTQSWVVDILPARVPKGSRGQYFAIEKHFLKEQLANIKQKHVNVILKLNCYMDISVDEEINPFPERIKSIMNERSVFIITGNSMILSEPDDTHMTIFNPDDVLLDLFKTISAGEGLFVWKP
;
A
#
# COMPACT_ATOMS: atom_id res chain seq x y z
N MET A 1 -15.47 16.77 -9.29
CA MET A 1 -14.83 15.77 -8.42
C MET A 1 -13.36 15.76 -8.76
N SER A 2 -12.49 15.60 -7.75
CA SER A 2 -11.06 15.46 -8.00
C SER A 2 -10.73 14.07 -8.55
N ARG A 3 -9.60 13.93 -9.25
CA ARG A 3 -9.11 12.62 -9.73
C ARG A 3 -9.01 11.58 -8.61
N VAL A 4 -8.64 12.00 -7.41
CA VAL A 4 -8.56 11.14 -6.22
C VAL A 4 -9.96 10.62 -5.82
N GLU A 5 -10.96 11.50 -5.80
CA GLU A 5 -12.35 11.12 -5.48
C GLU A 5 -12.94 10.15 -6.50
N GLU A 6 -12.57 10.27 -7.77
CA GLU A 6 -12.99 9.34 -8.83
C GLU A 6 -12.33 7.97 -8.65
N LEU A 7 -11.01 7.94 -8.38
CA LEU A 7 -10.27 6.69 -8.16
C LEU A 7 -10.73 5.96 -6.90
N MET A 8 -11.09 6.67 -5.82
CA MET A 8 -11.64 6.06 -4.61
C MET A 8 -12.94 5.27 -4.84
N LYS A 9 -13.68 5.53 -5.92
CA LYS A 9 -14.93 4.83 -6.27
C LYS A 9 -14.70 3.60 -7.15
N THR A 10 -13.47 3.40 -7.62
CA THR A 10 -13.13 2.26 -8.46
C THR A 10 -12.90 1.01 -7.63
N GLN A 11 -12.69 -0.10 -8.32
CA GLN A 11 -12.26 -1.34 -7.71
C GLN A 11 -10.92 -1.16 -6.95
N SER A 12 -10.80 -1.80 -5.78
CA SER A 12 -9.60 -1.71 -4.94
C SER A 12 -9.03 -3.08 -4.52
N TRP A 13 -7.72 -3.09 -4.24
CA TRP A 13 -6.92 -4.23 -3.80
C TRP A 13 -6.19 -3.84 -2.53
N VAL A 14 -6.03 -4.81 -1.64
CA VAL A 14 -5.32 -4.63 -0.37
C VAL A 14 -3.94 -5.25 -0.49
N VAL A 15 -2.92 -4.53 -0.04
CA VAL A 15 -1.56 -5.02 0.18
C VAL A 15 -1.34 -5.14 1.67
N ASP A 16 -1.31 -6.37 2.19
CA ASP A 16 -1.39 -6.66 3.62
C ASP A 16 -0.30 -7.64 4.06
N ILE A 17 -0.01 -7.68 5.35
CA ILE A 17 0.75 -8.75 6.00
C ILE A 17 0.00 -10.09 5.99
N LEU A 18 -1.33 -10.08 5.87
CA LEU A 18 -2.16 -11.27 5.76
C LEU A 18 -2.49 -11.62 4.30
N PRO A 19 -2.52 -12.90 3.93
CA PRO A 19 -2.74 -13.31 2.53
C PRO A 19 -4.17 -13.14 2.03
N ALA A 20 -5.13 -12.95 2.94
CA ALA A 20 -6.54 -12.78 2.61
C ALA A 20 -7.30 -12.14 3.77
N ARG A 21 -8.49 -11.63 3.47
CA ARG A 21 -9.44 -11.14 4.47
C ARG A 21 -9.77 -12.22 5.51
N VAL A 22 -9.62 -11.88 6.79
CA VAL A 22 -10.02 -12.80 7.87
C VAL A 22 -11.54 -13.03 7.85
N PRO A 23 -12.01 -14.29 7.88
CA PRO A 23 -13.45 -14.59 7.85
C PRO A 23 -14.25 -13.96 8.99
N LYS A 24 -15.46 -13.51 8.68
CA LYS A 24 -16.47 -13.09 9.66
C LYS A 24 -16.81 -14.30 10.54
N GLY A 25 -16.58 -14.22 11.85
CA GLY A 25 -16.79 -15.33 12.78
C GLY A 25 -15.51 -16.07 13.22
N SER A 26 -14.33 -15.60 12.82
CA SER A 26 -13.08 -16.03 13.47
C SER A 26 -13.11 -15.74 14.98
N ARG A 27 -12.32 -16.49 15.77
CA ARG A 27 -12.31 -16.40 17.25
C ARG A 27 -11.62 -15.13 17.80
N GLY A 28 -11.66 -14.01 17.07
CA GLY A 28 -11.20 -12.69 17.55
C GLY A 28 -9.69 -12.47 17.58
N GLN A 29 -8.86 -13.47 17.27
CA GLN A 29 -7.39 -13.35 17.30
C GLN A 29 -6.84 -12.26 16.37
N TYR A 30 -7.55 -11.96 15.29
CA TYR A 30 -7.18 -10.90 14.35
C TYR A 30 -6.92 -9.58 15.07
N PHE A 31 -7.88 -9.08 15.85
CA PHE A 31 -7.76 -7.77 16.52
C PHE A 31 -6.64 -7.75 17.57
N ALA A 32 -6.40 -8.88 18.25
CA ALA A 32 -5.30 -8.98 19.21
C ALA A 32 -3.93 -8.92 18.51
N ILE A 33 -3.79 -9.60 17.37
CA ILE A 33 -2.56 -9.64 16.56
C ILE A 33 -2.33 -8.30 15.87
N GLU A 34 -3.37 -7.71 15.27
CA GLU A 34 -3.34 -6.40 14.63
C GLU A 34 -2.87 -5.33 15.63
N LYS A 35 -3.46 -5.29 16.83
CA LYS A 35 -3.02 -4.39 17.91
C LYS A 35 -1.56 -4.60 18.30
N HIS A 36 -1.09 -5.86 18.33
CA HIS A 36 0.30 -6.17 18.61
C HIS A 36 1.22 -5.64 17.50
N PHE A 37 0.87 -5.84 16.23
CA PHE A 37 1.66 -5.34 15.10
C PHE A 37 1.69 -3.82 15.03
N LEU A 38 0.55 -3.15 15.22
CA LEU A 38 0.46 -1.70 15.27
C LEU A 38 1.34 -1.09 16.38
N LYS A 39 1.48 -1.79 17.51
CA LYS A 39 2.29 -1.30 18.64
C LYS A 39 3.78 -1.62 18.48
N GLU A 40 4.13 -2.82 18.07
CA GLU A 40 5.50 -3.35 18.18
C GLU A 40 6.22 -3.46 16.83
N GLN A 41 5.49 -3.52 15.71
CA GLN A 41 6.04 -3.83 14.39
C GLN A 41 5.70 -2.79 13.32
N LEU A 42 4.97 -1.72 13.66
CA LEU A 42 4.52 -0.71 12.70
C LEU A 42 5.67 -0.14 11.88
N ALA A 43 6.79 0.22 12.51
CA ALA A 43 7.98 0.73 11.81
C ALA A 43 8.55 -0.30 10.80
N ASN A 44 8.54 -1.58 11.14
CA ASN A 44 8.98 -2.66 10.24
C ASN A 44 8.02 -2.79 9.04
N ILE A 45 6.70 -2.80 9.31
CA ILE A 45 5.68 -2.87 8.27
C ILE A 45 5.77 -1.66 7.34
N LYS A 46 5.96 -0.45 7.88
CA LYS A 46 6.17 0.75 7.07
C LYS A 46 7.43 0.70 6.22
N GLN A 47 8.52 0.16 6.73
CA GLN A 47 9.71 -0.05 5.92
C GLN A 47 9.42 -0.97 4.72
N LYS A 48 8.61 -2.03 4.89
CA LYS A 48 8.17 -2.88 3.78
C LYS A 48 7.31 -2.12 2.77
N HIS A 49 6.35 -1.30 3.23
CA HIS A 49 5.53 -0.47 2.34
C HIS A 49 6.40 0.48 1.51
N VAL A 50 7.34 1.17 2.15
CA VAL A 50 8.31 2.04 1.48
C VAL A 50 9.12 1.25 0.45
N ASN A 51 9.64 0.07 0.82
CA ASN A 51 10.40 -0.77 -0.11
C ASN A 51 9.58 -1.17 -1.35
N VAL A 52 8.29 -1.47 -1.19
CA VAL A 52 7.40 -1.76 -2.32
C VAL A 52 7.31 -0.56 -3.26
N ILE A 53 7.08 0.64 -2.73
CA ILE A 53 6.97 1.86 -3.54
C ILE A 53 8.30 2.24 -4.21
N LEU A 54 9.43 2.12 -3.50
CA LEU A 54 10.74 2.37 -4.07
C LEU A 54 11.07 1.43 -5.22
N LYS A 55 10.76 0.13 -5.08
CA LYS A 55 10.93 -0.86 -6.15
C LYS A 55 9.99 -0.58 -7.31
N LEU A 56 8.74 -0.21 -7.05
CA LEU A 56 7.78 0.17 -8.09
C LEU A 56 8.29 1.37 -8.92
N ASN A 57 8.86 2.38 -8.26
CA ASN A 57 9.45 3.57 -8.89
C ASN A 57 10.64 3.23 -9.82
N CYS A 58 11.20 2.02 -9.75
CA CYS A 58 12.20 1.56 -10.72
C CYS A 58 11.60 1.08 -12.05
N TYR A 59 10.31 0.72 -12.07
CA TYR A 59 9.64 0.12 -13.23
C TYR A 59 8.62 1.05 -13.87
N MET A 60 8.06 1.98 -13.09
CA MET A 60 6.98 2.85 -13.53
C MET A 60 7.12 4.24 -12.90
N ASP A 61 6.70 5.26 -13.64
CA ASP A 61 6.61 6.61 -13.08
C ASP A 61 5.54 6.65 -12.00
N ILE A 62 5.89 7.24 -10.86
CA ILE A 62 4.95 7.52 -9.77
C ILE A 62 4.95 9.03 -9.48
N SER A 63 3.81 9.54 -9.07
CA SER A 63 3.68 10.90 -8.55
C SER A 63 3.30 10.87 -7.08
N VAL A 64 4.07 11.59 -6.26
CA VAL A 64 3.84 11.77 -4.82
C VAL A 64 3.80 13.26 -4.58
N ASP A 65 2.69 13.79 -4.05
CA ASP A 65 2.49 15.25 -3.88
C ASP A 65 2.78 16.06 -5.15
N GLU A 66 2.31 15.58 -6.30
CA GLU A 66 2.53 16.20 -7.62
C GLU A 66 3.97 16.15 -8.13
N GLU A 67 4.94 15.72 -7.31
CA GLU A 67 6.32 15.45 -7.72
C GLU A 67 6.39 14.10 -8.44
N ILE A 68 6.90 14.08 -9.68
CA ILE A 68 7.09 12.85 -10.46
C ILE A 68 8.46 12.25 -10.14
N ASN A 69 8.48 10.96 -9.82
CA ASN A 69 9.66 10.17 -9.43
C ASN A 69 10.53 10.87 -8.37
N PRO A 70 9.97 11.21 -7.19
CA PRO A 70 10.73 11.81 -6.11
C PRO A 70 11.91 10.92 -5.69
N PHE A 71 12.95 11.55 -5.14
CA PHE A 71 14.08 10.82 -4.58
C PHE A 71 13.63 9.85 -3.48
N PRO A 72 14.32 8.70 -3.30
CA PRO A 72 13.94 7.68 -2.33
C PRO A 72 13.71 8.19 -0.91
N GLU A 73 14.55 9.11 -0.45
CA GLU A 73 14.48 9.73 0.87
C GLU A 73 13.18 10.53 1.04
N ARG A 74 12.72 11.21 -0.02
CA ARG A 74 11.49 12.00 -0.02
C ARG A 74 10.26 11.10 0.09
N ILE A 75 10.22 10.03 -0.71
CA ILE A 75 9.16 9.00 -0.64
C ILE A 75 9.07 8.42 0.77
N LYS A 76 10.22 8.02 1.32
CA LYS A 76 10.32 7.47 2.67
C LYS A 76 9.80 8.45 3.72
N SER A 77 10.20 9.73 3.66
CA SER A 77 9.77 10.74 4.64
C SER A 77 8.25 10.89 4.60
N ILE A 78 7.68 11.15 3.43
CA ILE A 78 6.24 11.43 3.28
C ILE A 78 5.39 10.26 3.76
N MET A 79 5.73 9.03 3.33
CA MET A 79 4.96 7.83 3.71
C MET A 79 4.98 7.53 5.21
N ASN A 80 6.02 7.95 5.94
CA ASN A 80 6.12 7.75 7.39
C ASN A 80 5.45 8.87 8.18
N GLU A 81 5.34 10.07 7.61
CA GLU A 81 4.83 11.26 8.32
C GLU A 81 3.32 11.43 8.20
N ARG A 82 2.73 11.05 7.06
CA ARG A 82 1.32 11.32 6.78
C ARG A 82 0.72 10.36 5.76
N SER A 83 -0.62 10.40 5.68
CA SER A 83 -1.33 9.71 4.61
C SER A 83 -0.98 10.33 3.26
N VAL A 84 -0.76 9.47 2.27
CA VAL A 84 -0.30 9.88 0.94
C VAL A 84 -1.01 9.09 -0.15
N PHE A 85 -1.36 9.81 -1.21
CA PHE A 85 -1.84 9.26 -2.47
C PHE A 85 -0.69 9.24 -3.47
N ILE A 86 -0.32 8.05 -3.93
CA ILE A 86 0.72 7.84 -4.92
C ILE A 86 0.02 7.51 -6.23
N ILE A 87 0.17 8.37 -7.23
CA ILE A 87 -0.49 8.21 -8.53
C ILE A 87 0.46 7.54 -9.50
N THR A 88 -0.01 6.54 -10.24
CA THR A 88 0.77 5.92 -11.33
C THR A 88 -0.17 5.45 -12.43
N GLY A 89 0.08 5.85 -13.68
CA GLY A 89 -0.85 5.60 -14.78
C GLY A 89 -2.27 6.09 -14.46
N ASN A 90 -3.27 5.20 -14.55
CA ASN A 90 -4.66 5.44 -14.16
C ASN A 90 -5.02 4.85 -12.79
N SER A 91 -4.02 4.62 -11.95
CA SER A 91 -4.16 3.97 -10.64
C SER A 91 -3.70 4.89 -9.52
N MET A 92 -4.10 4.56 -8.29
CA MET A 92 -3.70 5.27 -7.09
C MET A 92 -3.39 4.30 -5.97
N ILE A 93 -2.32 4.53 -5.23
CA ILE A 93 -2.00 3.80 -4.01
C ILE A 93 -2.20 4.73 -2.81
N LEU A 94 -2.96 4.28 -1.82
CA LEU A 94 -3.11 4.93 -0.52
C LEU A 94 -2.22 4.20 0.49
N SER A 95 -1.34 4.97 1.14
CA SER A 95 -0.61 4.55 2.33
C SER A 95 -0.89 5.54 3.46
N GLU A 96 -1.35 5.04 4.59
CA GLU A 96 -1.48 5.79 5.85
C GLU A 96 -0.27 5.50 6.75
N PRO A 97 0.16 6.38 7.67
CA PRO A 97 1.37 6.19 8.46
C PRO A 97 1.22 5.15 9.59
N ASP A 98 -0.02 4.86 9.99
CA ASP A 98 -0.39 4.06 11.15
C ASP A 98 -1.18 2.79 10.82
N ASP A 99 -1.26 2.41 9.54
CA ASP A 99 -1.96 1.20 9.10
C ASP A 99 -1.02 0.00 8.85
N THR A 100 -1.54 -1.22 8.94
CA THR A 100 -0.83 -2.46 8.59
C THR A 100 -0.90 -2.83 7.11
N HIS A 101 -1.71 -2.11 6.32
CA HIS A 101 -1.88 -2.36 4.90
C HIS A 101 -1.73 -1.10 4.03
N MET A 102 -1.66 -1.29 2.72
CA MET A 102 -1.88 -0.25 1.70
C MET A 102 -3.08 -0.64 0.83
N THR A 103 -3.68 0.34 0.16
CA THR A 103 -4.78 0.10 -0.78
C THR A 103 -4.40 0.59 -2.18
N ILE A 104 -4.63 -0.23 -3.20
CA ILE A 104 -4.43 0.11 -4.61
C ILE A 104 -5.80 0.26 -5.27
N PHE A 105 -6.06 1.40 -5.88
CA PHE A 105 -7.28 1.73 -6.61
C PHE A 105 -7.04 1.68 -8.11
N ASN A 106 -7.99 1.09 -8.83
CA ASN A 106 -7.98 0.95 -10.28
C ASN A 106 -6.66 0.42 -10.89
N PRO A 107 -6.03 -0.65 -10.35
CA PRO A 107 -4.86 -1.20 -11.00
C PRO A 107 -5.25 -1.84 -12.34
N ASP A 108 -4.42 -1.64 -13.36
CA ASP A 108 -4.43 -2.51 -14.53
C ASP A 108 -3.69 -3.83 -14.22
N ASP A 109 -3.77 -4.79 -15.13
CA ASP A 109 -3.19 -6.13 -14.92
C ASP A 109 -1.66 -6.07 -14.75
N VAL A 110 -0.99 -5.15 -15.46
CA VAL A 110 0.47 -4.98 -15.42
C VAL A 110 0.90 -4.46 -14.05
N LEU A 111 0.28 -3.39 -13.57
CA LEU A 111 0.53 -2.84 -12.25
C LEU A 111 0.21 -3.86 -11.15
N LEU A 112 -0.91 -4.57 -11.29
CA LEU A 112 -1.35 -5.54 -10.29
C LEU A 112 -0.36 -6.70 -10.15
N ASP A 113 0.13 -7.25 -11.27
CA ASP A 113 1.08 -8.37 -11.25
C ASP A 113 2.47 -7.94 -10.76
N LEU A 114 2.88 -6.71 -11.09
CA LEU A 114 4.10 -6.13 -10.56
C LEU A 114 4.00 -5.93 -9.03
N PHE A 115 2.88 -5.38 -8.54
CA PHE A 115 2.64 -5.23 -7.10
C PHE A 115 2.66 -6.57 -6.39
N LYS A 116 1.97 -7.61 -6.90
CA LYS A 116 2.01 -8.96 -6.30
C LYS A 116 3.44 -9.47 -6.16
N THR A 117 4.25 -9.31 -7.21
CA THR A 117 5.63 -9.80 -7.25
C THR A 117 6.52 -9.04 -6.26
N ILE A 118 6.46 -7.71 -6.29
CA ILE A 118 7.27 -6.85 -5.40
C ILE A 118 6.85 -7.05 -3.93
N SER A 119 5.54 -7.02 -3.65
CA SER A 119 4.99 -7.20 -2.30
C SER A 119 5.35 -8.56 -1.72
N ALA A 120 5.28 -9.64 -2.51
CA ALA A 120 5.71 -10.97 -2.06
C ALA A 120 7.17 -10.99 -1.63
N GLY A 121 8.05 -10.27 -2.35
CA GLY A 121 9.46 -10.11 -1.99
C GLY A 121 9.70 -9.35 -0.67
N GLU A 122 8.74 -8.56 -0.20
CA GLU A 122 8.75 -7.88 1.11
C GLU A 122 7.97 -8.65 2.20
N GLY A 123 7.45 -9.84 1.88
CA GLY A 123 6.60 -10.63 2.78
C GLY A 123 5.23 -10.01 3.01
N LEU A 124 4.68 -9.37 1.98
CA LEU A 124 3.32 -8.84 1.91
C LEU A 124 2.52 -9.59 0.83
N PHE A 125 1.20 -9.48 0.88
CA PHE A 125 0.29 -10.18 0.00
C PHE A 125 -0.72 -9.22 -0.59
N VAL A 126 -1.08 -9.45 -1.85
CA VAL A 126 -2.07 -8.64 -2.56
C VAL A 126 -3.33 -9.45 -2.77
N TRP A 127 -4.47 -8.98 -2.25
CA TRP A 127 -5.77 -9.66 -2.37
C TRP A 127 -6.90 -8.67 -2.62
N LYS A 128 -7.99 -9.19 -3.19
CA LYS A 128 -9.20 -8.41 -3.49
C LYS A 128 -10.18 -8.51 -2.29
N PRO A 129 -10.64 -7.39 -1.71
CA PRO A 129 -11.43 -7.35 -0.48
C PRO A 129 -12.91 -7.75 -0.59
#